data_AF-A0A926E629-F1
#
_entry.id   AF-A0A926E629-F1
#
_cell.length_a   1.000
_cell.length_b   1.000
_cell.length_c   1.000
_cell.angle_alpha   90.00
_cell.angle_beta   90.00
_cell.angle_gamma   90.00
#
_symmetry.space_group_name_H-M   'P 1'
#
loop_
_entity.id
_entity.type
_entity.pdbx_description
1 polymer ?
#
loop_
_entity_poly.entity_id
_entity_poly.type
_entity_poly.pdbx_seq_one_letter_code
_entity_poly.pdbx_strand_id
1 'polypeptide(L)'
;MSENKKTIKTDGQDLAEKAEEIKKSGVTDVIITVNTFNHTRYKKTNGGKELQPVIDGLNCAVGQKLNIRLDVAIEEDFNDDEILDFLQLTFQHKFDIVFLPTISYDFLKSKMPALKKLEGDFGEIEMYKYPVSVGRIGFLKGQE
;
A
#
# COMPACT_ATOMS: atom_id res chain seq x y z
N MET A 1 -19.68 -15.59 9.26
CA MET A 1 -19.28 -14.84 10.46
C MET A 1 -18.51 -13.64 9.96
N SER A 2 -19.06 -12.44 10.06
CA SER A 2 -18.32 -11.22 9.72
C SER A 2 -17.18 -11.07 10.72
N GLU A 3 -15.96 -11.46 10.33
CA GLU A 3 -14.78 -11.13 11.13
C GLU A 3 -14.79 -9.62 11.36
N ASN A 4 -14.73 -9.20 12.62
CA ASN A 4 -14.83 -7.81 13.01
C ASN A 4 -13.53 -7.11 12.61
N LYS A 5 -13.42 -6.74 11.33
CA LYS A 5 -12.23 -6.15 10.71
C LYS A 5 -11.90 -4.85 11.41
N LYS A 6 -10.82 -4.83 12.20
CA LYS A 6 -10.35 -3.64 12.90
C LYS A 6 -9.11 -3.12 12.19
N THR A 7 -9.24 -1.94 11.60
CA THR A 7 -8.22 -1.31 10.76
C THR A 7 -7.68 -0.06 11.42
N ILE A 8 -6.39 0.18 11.30
CA ILE A 8 -5.77 1.47 11.64
C ILE A 8 -5.11 2.08 10.41
N LYS A 9 -4.93 3.40 10.41
CA LYS A 9 -4.17 4.13 9.40
C LYS A 9 -3.00 4.86 10.05
N THR A 10 -1.84 4.83 9.41
CA THR A 10 -0.58 5.41 9.94
C THR A 10 0.33 5.90 8.81
N ASP A 11 1.29 6.76 9.11
CA ASP A 11 2.40 7.11 8.22
C ASP A 11 3.57 6.10 8.30
N GLY A 12 3.46 5.10 9.19
CA GLY A 12 4.40 4.00 9.37
C GLY A 12 5.61 4.31 10.27
N GLN A 13 5.80 5.56 10.69
CA GLN A 13 7.03 5.98 11.39
C GLN A 13 7.23 5.30 12.75
N ASP A 14 6.16 5.16 13.53
CA ASP A 14 6.20 4.50 14.84
C ASP A 14 5.68 3.05 14.79
N LEU A 15 5.44 2.50 13.59
CA LEU A 15 4.73 1.23 13.46
C LEU A 15 5.54 0.07 14.04
N ALA A 16 6.87 0.08 13.90
CA ALA A 16 7.73 -0.97 14.43
C ALA A 16 7.56 -1.13 15.95
N GLU A 17 7.52 -0.02 16.68
CA GLU A 17 7.36 0.01 18.15
C GLU A 17 5.96 -0.41 18.59
N LYS A 18 4.94 -0.08 17.78
CA LYS A 18 3.53 -0.27 18.12
C LYS A 18 2.93 -1.58 17.60
N ALA A 19 3.57 -2.26 16.64
CA ALA A 19 2.96 -3.37 15.89
C ALA A 19 2.45 -4.51 16.78
N GLU A 20 3.20 -4.87 17.83
CA GLU A 20 2.79 -5.93 18.76
C GLU A 20 1.57 -5.52 19.60
N GLU A 21 1.56 -4.29 20.14
CA GLU A 21 0.43 -3.76 20.89
C GLU A 21 -0.81 -3.63 20.00
N ILE A 22 -0.65 -3.11 18.79
CA ILE A 22 -1.68 -3.01 17.77
C ILE A 22 -2.32 -4.39 17.55
N LYS A 23 -1.51 -5.44 17.32
CA LYS A 23 -2.01 -6.81 17.14
C LYS A 23 -2.76 -7.32 18.38
N LYS A 24 -2.20 -7.12 19.57
CA LYS A 24 -2.83 -7.50 20.86
C LYS A 24 -4.17 -6.81 21.10
N SER A 25 -4.36 -5.60 20.57
CA SER A 25 -5.63 -4.85 20.64
C SER A 25 -6.74 -5.37 19.71
N GLY A 26 -6.47 -6.45 18.96
CA GLY A 26 -7.38 -7.05 18.00
C GLY A 26 -7.41 -6.38 16.63
N VAL A 27 -6.45 -5.50 16.32
CA VAL A 27 -6.29 -4.96 14.96
C VAL A 27 -5.84 -6.06 14.01
N THR A 28 -6.49 -6.14 12.86
CA THR A 28 -6.22 -7.13 11.81
C THR A 28 -5.52 -6.51 10.61
N ASP A 29 -5.76 -5.22 10.36
CA ASP A 29 -5.33 -4.53 9.15
C ASP A 29 -4.66 -3.19 9.47
N VAL A 30 -3.59 -2.88 8.75
CA VAL A 30 -2.89 -1.60 8.81
C VAL A 30 -2.83 -1.00 7.42
N ILE A 31 -3.28 0.25 7.31
CA ILE A 31 -3.13 1.08 6.12
C ILE A 31 -1.96 2.03 6.37
N ILE A 32 -0.96 1.99 5.50
CA ILE A 32 0.24 2.84 5.59
C ILE A 32 0.25 3.77 4.39
N THR A 33 0.27 5.08 4.63
CA THR A 33 0.47 6.04 3.54
C THR A 33 1.98 6.17 3.27
N VAL A 34 2.43 5.76 2.09
CA VAL A 34 3.83 5.85 1.66
C VAL A 34 3.89 6.05 0.15
N ASN A 35 4.37 7.21 -0.29
CA ASN A 35 4.33 7.59 -1.71
C ASN A 35 5.61 7.21 -2.47
N THR A 36 6.70 6.88 -1.77
CA THR A 36 8.00 6.60 -2.38
C THR A 36 8.82 5.73 -1.44
N PHE A 37 9.58 4.80 -2.01
CA PHE A 37 10.63 4.03 -1.33
C PHE A 37 12.04 4.54 -1.66
N ASN A 38 12.15 5.66 -2.38
CA ASN A 38 13.39 6.39 -2.53
C ASN A 38 13.66 7.26 -1.28
N HIS A 39 14.76 6.99 -0.58
CA HIS A 39 15.13 7.70 0.65
C HIS A 39 15.21 9.22 0.47
N THR A 40 15.77 9.71 -0.64
CA THR A 40 15.91 11.14 -0.89
C THR A 40 14.56 11.81 -1.14
N ARG A 41 13.69 11.18 -1.95
CA ARG A 41 12.34 11.69 -2.21
C ARG A 41 11.49 11.68 -0.95
N TYR A 42 11.52 10.58 -0.19
CA TYR A 42 10.80 10.46 1.08
C TYR A 42 11.20 11.57 2.05
N LYS A 43 12.52 11.77 2.25
CA LYS A 43 13.02 12.83 3.13
C LYS A 43 12.57 14.22 2.71
N LYS A 44 12.54 14.49 1.40
CA LYS A 44 12.07 15.75 0.82
C LYS A 44 10.58 16.00 1.08
N THR A 45 9.73 14.98 0.97
CA THR A 45 8.26 15.11 1.08
C THR A 45 7.73 14.95 2.51
N ASN A 46 8.47 14.27 3.39
CA ASN A 46 8.00 13.90 4.72
C ASN A 46 8.65 14.72 5.83
N GLY A 47 8.95 16.00 5.57
CA GLY A 47 9.44 16.94 6.58
C GLY A 47 10.83 16.60 7.12
N GLY A 48 11.70 16.01 6.30
CA GLY A 48 13.06 15.62 6.70
C GLY A 48 13.15 14.30 7.46
N LYS A 49 12.03 13.59 7.66
CA LYS A 49 12.01 12.25 8.25
C LYS A 49 12.73 11.23 7.36
N GLU A 50 13.30 10.21 7.99
CA GLU A 50 13.93 9.10 7.29
C GLU A 50 12.88 8.04 6.88
N LEU A 51 13.15 7.34 5.78
CA LEU A 51 12.29 6.25 5.29
C LEU A 51 12.46 4.95 6.10
N GLN A 52 13.64 4.72 6.68
CA GLN A 52 13.97 3.47 7.35
C GLN A 52 12.95 3.04 8.43
N PRO A 53 12.44 3.93 9.31
CA PRO A 53 11.42 3.57 10.29
C PRO A 53 10.12 3.00 9.67
N VAL A 54 9.73 3.46 8.47
CA VAL A 54 8.57 2.93 7.74
C VAL A 54 8.85 1.51 7.24
N ILE A 55 10.05 1.27 6.71
CA ILE A 55 10.49 -0.06 6.25
C ILE A 55 10.52 -1.04 7.44
N ASP A 56 11.07 -0.61 8.58
CA ASP A 56 11.10 -1.41 9.80
C ASP A 56 9.67 -1.69 10.29
N GLY A 57 8.78 -0.70 10.24
CA GLY A 57 7.36 -0.85 10.54
C GLY A 57 6.65 -1.86 9.65
N LEU A 58 6.91 -1.85 8.34
CA LEU A 58 6.39 -2.84 7.39
C LEU A 58 6.85 -4.25 7.75
N ASN A 59 8.14 -4.43 8.01
CA ASN A 59 8.72 -5.72 8.38
C ASN A 59 8.12 -6.26 9.68
N CYS A 60 7.98 -5.41 10.70
CA CYS A 60 7.32 -5.77 11.96
C CYS A 60 5.85 -6.17 11.74
N ALA A 61 5.09 -5.40 10.95
CA ALA A 61 3.69 -5.71 10.65
C ALA A 61 3.54 -7.04 9.90
N VAL A 62 4.46 -7.36 8.97
CA VAL A 62 4.53 -8.67 8.32
C VAL A 62 4.78 -9.77 9.34
N GLY A 63 5.75 -9.60 10.25
CA GLY A 63 6.06 -10.56 11.31
C GLY A 63 4.89 -10.82 12.26
N GLN A 64 4.08 -9.79 12.54
CA GLN A 64 2.86 -9.89 13.35
C GLN A 64 1.63 -10.44 12.59
N LYS A 65 1.79 -10.79 11.31
CA LYS A 65 0.72 -11.28 10.43
C LYS A 65 -0.46 -10.31 10.41
N LEU A 66 -0.17 -9.02 10.28
CA LEU A 66 -1.16 -8.00 9.97
C LEU A 66 -1.39 -7.98 8.45
N ASN A 67 -2.62 -7.74 8.03
CA ASN A 67 -2.90 -7.43 6.64
C ASN A 67 -2.40 -6.01 6.37
N ILE A 68 -1.62 -5.82 5.31
CA ILE A 68 -1.00 -4.53 5.02
C ILE A 68 -1.56 -4.00 3.71
N ARG A 69 -2.03 -2.75 3.77
CA ARG A 69 -2.37 -1.95 2.61
C ARG A 69 -1.46 -0.73 2.55
N LEU A 70 -0.87 -0.46 1.39
CA LEU A 70 -0.15 0.78 1.13
C LEU A 70 -1.06 1.71 0.33
N ASP A 71 -1.29 2.92 0.85
CA ASP A 71 -1.93 4.01 0.11
C ASP A 71 -0.83 4.84 -0.54
N VAL A 72 -0.84 4.91 -1.88
CA VAL A 72 0.23 5.53 -2.68
C VAL A 72 -0.35 6.64 -3.55
N ALA A 73 0.10 7.87 -3.35
CA ALA A 73 -0.12 8.96 -4.29
C ALA A 73 1.07 9.05 -5.27
N ILE A 74 0.76 9.05 -6.57
CA ILE A 74 1.75 9.20 -7.65
C ILE A 74 1.63 10.59 -8.26
N GLU A 75 2.77 11.22 -8.50
CA GLU A 75 2.96 12.52 -9.13
C GLU A 75 3.94 12.35 -10.31
N GLU A 76 3.53 12.87 -11.47
CA GLU A 76 4.33 12.86 -12.70
C GLU A 76 5.64 13.63 -12.51
N ASP A 77 6.74 13.14 -13.10
CA ASP A 77 8.10 13.68 -12.96
C ASP A 77 8.66 13.68 -11.53
N PHE A 78 7.99 13.03 -10.57
CA PHE A 78 8.45 12.93 -9.19
C PHE A 78 8.68 11.49 -8.74
N ASN A 79 7.63 10.67 -8.70
CA ASN A 79 7.68 9.28 -8.22
C ASN A 79 6.92 8.30 -9.15
N ASP A 80 6.58 8.72 -10.35
CA ASP A 80 5.92 7.90 -11.37
C ASP A 80 6.85 6.80 -11.94
N ASP A 81 8.16 6.97 -11.82
CA ASP A 81 9.15 5.92 -12.06
C ASP A 81 9.04 4.74 -11.07
N GLU A 82 8.48 4.96 -9.88
CA GLU A 82 8.31 3.92 -8.84
C GLU A 82 7.00 3.11 -8.98
N ILE A 83 6.14 3.40 -9.97
CA ILE A 83 4.86 2.66 -10.19
C ILE A 83 5.11 1.14 -10.24
N LEU A 84 6.14 0.73 -10.98
CA LEU A 84 6.47 -0.69 -11.13
C LEU A 84 7.18 -1.26 -9.90
N ASP A 85 7.87 -0.44 -9.11
CA ASP A 85 8.46 -0.87 -7.84
C ASP A 85 7.37 -1.24 -6.83
N PHE A 86 6.31 -0.44 -6.76
CA PHE A 86 5.12 -0.76 -5.96
C PHE A 86 4.43 -2.04 -6.44
N LEU A 87 4.31 -2.24 -7.76
CA LEU A 87 3.82 -3.52 -8.30
C LEU A 87 4.74 -4.68 -7.89
N GLN A 88 6.06 -4.49 -7.94
CA GLN A 88 7.06 -5.51 -7.62
C GLN A 88 6.90 -6.05 -6.19
N LEU A 89 6.52 -5.21 -5.22
CA LEU A 89 6.23 -5.62 -3.85
C LEU A 89 5.12 -6.67 -3.77
N THR A 90 4.15 -6.63 -4.67
CA THR A 90 3.03 -7.60 -4.67
C THR A 90 3.44 -9.01 -5.06
N PHE A 91 4.61 -9.21 -5.68
CA PHE A 91 5.11 -10.55 -5.99
C PHE A 91 5.72 -11.23 -4.75
N GLN A 92 6.27 -10.43 -3.84
CA GLN A 92 6.99 -10.92 -2.66
C GLN A 92 6.10 -10.93 -1.42
N HIS A 93 5.14 -10.02 -1.36
CA HIS A 93 4.33 -9.78 -0.17
C HIS A 93 2.83 -9.76 -0.50
N LYS A 94 2.01 -10.27 0.42
CA LYS A 94 0.55 -10.22 0.34
C LYS A 94 0.01 -8.82 0.67
N PHE A 95 0.60 -7.80 0.07
CA PHE A 95 0.20 -6.41 0.24
C PHE A 95 -0.93 -6.06 -0.70
N ASP A 96 -1.81 -5.19 -0.23
CA ASP A 96 -2.72 -4.45 -1.09
C ASP A 96 -2.10 -3.08 -1.39
N ILE A 97 -1.71 -2.82 -2.63
CA ILE A 97 -1.22 -1.50 -3.02
C ILE A 97 -2.38 -0.75 -3.64
N VAL A 98 -2.81 0.35 -3.03
CA VAL A 98 -3.92 1.17 -3.51
C VAL A 98 -3.38 2.50 -3.98
N PHE A 99 -3.46 2.72 -5.28
CA PHE A 99 -3.13 4.01 -5.87
C PHE A 99 -4.28 4.99 -5.62
N LEU A 100 -3.94 6.17 -5.09
CA LEU A 100 -4.87 7.28 -4.88
C LEU A 100 -5.08 8.06 -6.19
N PRO A 101 -6.21 8.79 -6.35
CA PRO A 101 -6.56 9.46 -7.60
C PRO A 101 -5.82 10.80 -7.77
N THR A 102 -4.49 10.74 -7.78
CA THR A 102 -3.62 11.90 -8.00
C THR A 102 -3.15 12.02 -9.45
N ILE A 103 -3.27 10.94 -10.22
CA ILE A 103 -3.03 10.87 -11.67
C ILE A 103 -4.08 9.95 -12.31
N SER A 104 -4.20 9.99 -13.64
CA SER A 104 -5.10 9.12 -14.39
C SER A 104 -4.88 7.64 -14.06
N TYR A 105 -5.95 6.94 -13.66
CA TYR A 105 -5.91 5.50 -13.47
C TYR A 105 -5.69 4.73 -14.78
N ASP A 106 -6.12 5.27 -15.92
CA ASP A 106 -5.80 4.68 -17.23
C ASP A 106 -4.31 4.73 -17.52
N PHE A 107 -3.64 5.83 -17.17
CA PHE A 107 -2.18 5.90 -17.23
C PHE A 107 -1.52 4.86 -16.34
N LEU A 108 -1.92 4.76 -15.06
CA LEU A 108 -1.37 3.75 -14.15
C LEU A 108 -1.60 2.31 -14.66
N LYS A 109 -2.82 1.99 -15.10
CA LYS A 109 -3.18 0.69 -15.66
C LYS A 109 -2.40 0.39 -16.94
N SER A 110 -2.11 1.40 -17.78
CA SER A 110 -1.30 1.23 -19.00
C SER A 110 0.13 0.76 -18.71
N LYS A 111 0.69 1.11 -17.53
CA LYS A 111 2.00 0.61 -17.07
C LYS A 111 1.95 -0.86 -16.63
N MET A 112 0.75 -1.38 -16.34
CA MET A 112 0.54 -2.72 -15.80
C MET A 112 -0.48 -3.51 -16.66
N PRO A 113 -0.18 -3.76 -17.95
CA PRO A 113 -1.16 -4.22 -18.94
C PRO A 113 -1.76 -5.61 -18.66
N ALA A 114 -1.14 -6.38 -17.77
CA ALA A 114 -1.63 -7.72 -17.41
C ALA A 114 -2.55 -7.74 -16.18
N LEU A 115 -2.91 -6.59 -15.59
CA LEU A 115 -3.84 -6.53 -14.46
C LEU A 115 -5.19 -7.15 -14.83
N LYS A 116 -5.67 -8.05 -13.97
CA LYS A 116 -7.00 -8.64 -14.07
C LYS A 116 -7.85 -8.18 -12.90
N LYS A 117 -9.01 -7.59 -13.20
CA LYS A 117 -9.98 -7.19 -12.18
C LYS A 117 -10.42 -8.42 -11.38
N LEU A 118 -10.48 -8.27 -10.06
CA LEU A 118 -11.00 -9.29 -9.16
C LEU A 118 -12.50 -9.10 -8.97
N GLU A 119 -13.24 -10.19 -9.02
CA GLU A 119 -14.64 -10.21 -8.61
C GLU A 119 -14.72 -10.20 -7.07
N GLY A 120 -15.66 -9.44 -6.53
CA GLY A 120 -15.90 -9.33 -5.09
C GLY A 120 -16.23 -7.92 -4.62
N ASP A 121 -16.72 -7.83 -3.39
CA ASP A 121 -16.94 -6.55 -2.71
C ASP A 121 -15.70 -6.16 -1.90
N PHE A 122 -15.08 -5.06 -2.31
CA PHE A 122 -13.93 -4.45 -1.64
C PHE A 122 -14.25 -3.02 -1.18
N GLY A 123 -15.53 -2.72 -0.93
CA GLY A 123 -16.00 -1.39 -0.56
C GLY A 123 -15.76 -0.39 -1.69
N GLU A 124 -15.13 0.74 -1.39
CA GLU A 124 -14.85 1.83 -2.35
C GLU A 124 -13.64 1.57 -3.26
N ILE A 125 -13.11 0.35 -3.29
CA ILE A 125 -11.90 0.02 -4.05
C ILE A 125 -12.24 -1.03 -5.11
N GLU A 126 -11.76 -0.82 -6.32
CA GLU A 126 -11.65 -1.86 -7.32
C GLU A 126 -10.31 -2.58 -7.17
N MET A 127 -10.35 -3.87 -6.86
CA MET A 127 -9.14 -4.67 -6.69
C MET A 127 -8.81 -5.43 -7.97
N TYR A 128 -7.52 -5.53 -8.26
CA TYR A 128 -6.93 -6.19 -9.40
C TYR A 128 -5.80 -7.10 -8.92
N LYS A 129 -5.50 -8.11 -9.73
CA LYS A 129 -4.38 -9.02 -9.52
C LYS A 129 -3.50 -9.05 -10.75
N TYR A 130 -2.19 -8.95 -10.53
CA TYR A 130 -1.21 -9.18 -11.58
C TYR A 130 -0.88 -10.68 -11.64
N PRO A 131 -0.61 -11.26 -12.83
CA PRO A 131 -0.24 -12.68 -12.93
C PRO A 131 0.90 -13.02 -11.97
N VAL A 132 0.78 -14.16 -11.31
CA VAL A 132 1.73 -14.70 -10.31
C VAL A 132 1.99 -13.85 -9.06
N SER A 133 1.39 -12.66 -8.92
CA SER A 133 1.50 -11.87 -7.69
C SER A 133 0.79 -12.56 -6.52
N VAL A 134 1.32 -12.41 -5.31
CA VAL A 134 0.65 -12.88 -4.09
C VAL A 134 -0.21 -11.78 -3.47
N GLY A 135 0.20 -10.51 -3.62
CA GLY A 135 -0.56 -9.30 -3.30
C GLY A 135 -1.47 -8.85 -4.45
N ARG A 136 -2.06 -7.67 -4.27
CA ARG A 136 -3.08 -7.09 -5.15
C ARG A 136 -2.81 -5.59 -5.38
N ILE A 137 -3.36 -5.08 -6.47
CA ILE A 137 -3.38 -3.64 -6.80
C ILE A 137 -4.81 -3.14 -6.69
N GLY A 138 -5.03 -1.94 -6.18
CA GLY A 138 -6.33 -1.32 -6.02
C GLY A 138 -6.40 0.11 -6.54
N PHE A 139 -7.59 0.50 -6.96
CA PHE A 139 -7.92 1.86 -7.42
C PHE A 139 -9.26 2.26 -6.80
N LEU A 140 -9.42 3.52 -6.38
CA LEU A 140 -10.71 3.98 -5.82
C LEU A 140 -11.82 3.99 -6.88
N LYS A 141 -13.05 3.64 -6.51
CA LYS A 141 -14.22 3.68 -7.40
C LYS A 141 -14.61 5.13 -7.75
N GLY A 142 -15.22 5.31 -8.92
CA GLY A 142 -15.85 6.58 -9.34
C GLY A 142 -14.87 7.72 -9.61
N GLN A 143 -13.64 7.42 -10.02
CA GLN A 143 -12.59 8.40 -10.36
C GLN A 143 -12.26 8.41 -11.87
N GLU A 144 -13.19 7.94 -12.70
CA GLU A 144 -13.07 7.97 -14.17
C GLU A 144 -13.47 9.33 -14.75
#